data_AF-A0AAN7Y3F4-F1
#
_entry.id   AF-A0AAN7Y3F4-F1
#
_cell.length_a   1.000
_cell.length_b   1.000
_cell.length_c   1.000
_cell.angle_alpha   90.00
_cell.angle_beta   90.00
_cell.angle_gamma   90.00
#
_symmetry.space_group_name_H-M   'P 1'
#
loop_
_entity.id
_entity.type
_entity.pdbx_description
1 polymer ?
#
loop_
_entity_poly.entity_id
_entity_poly.type
_entity_poly.pdbx_seq_one_letter_code
_entity_poly.pdbx_strand_id
1 'polypeptide(L)' 'MPVVNYDLLCAISKLGPGDKYELHTATPTTPSVVIHVCDDERGDSSAPDDSDQDDKPRPLRPKIIQTRRPDFTPGVEQ' A
#
# COMPACT_ATOMS: atom_id res chain seq x y z
N MET A 1 15.37 9.32 19.91
CA MET A 1 13.91 9.49 20.13
C MET A 1 13.24 9.45 18.77
N PRO A 2 12.17 8.67 18.54
CA PRO A 2 11.48 8.69 17.25
C PRO A 2 10.85 10.06 17.02
N VAL A 3 10.94 10.55 15.79
CA VAL A 3 10.28 11.79 15.35
C VAL A 3 8.91 11.41 14.81
N VAL A 4 7.85 12.01 15.36
CA VAL A 4 6.46 11.77 14.96
C VAL A 4 5.96 12.95 14.15
N ASN A 5 5.32 12.67 13.01
CA ASN A 5 4.68 13.69 12.18
C ASN A 5 3.19 13.83 12.56
N TYR A 6 2.82 15.01 13.08
CA TYR A 6 1.46 15.29 13.54
C TYR A 6 0.47 15.56 12.41
N ASP A 7 0.94 15.99 11.24
CA ASP A 7 0.08 16.24 10.10
C ASP A 7 -0.50 14.93 9.55
N LEU A 8 0.32 13.87 9.54
CA LEU A 8 -0.13 12.51 9.18
C LEU A 8 -1.19 12.00 10.15
N LEU A 9 -0.98 12.21 11.46
CA LEU A 9 -1.95 11.78 12.48
C LEU A 9 -3.27 12.54 12.36
N CYS A 10 -3.21 13.84 12.12
CA CYS A 10 -4.40 14.67 11.90
C CYS A 10 -5.17 14.22 10.65
N ALA A 11 -4.48 13.95 9.54
CA ALA A 11 -5.10 13.44 8.32
C ALA A 11 -5.85 12.12 8.58
N ILE A 12 -5.18 11.13 9.18
CA ILE A 12 -5.78 9.83 9.50
C ILE A 12 -6.98 9.99 10.44
N SER A 13 -6.91 10.87 11.45
CA SER A 13 -8.00 11.09 12.41
C SER A 13 -9.29 11.63 11.78
N LYS A 14 -9.19 12.23 10.59
CA LYS A 14 -10.32 12.84 9.86
C LYS A 14 -10.78 12.01 8.66
N LEU A 15 -9.98 11.03 8.24
CA LEU A 15 -10.25 10.21 7.07
C LEU A 15 -11.24 9.09 7.42
N GLY A 16 -12.32 8.99 6.66
CA GLY A 16 -13.14 7.79 6.59
C GLY A 16 -12.54 6.74 5.65
N PRO A 17 -13.05 5.49 5.67
CA PRO A 17 -12.70 4.49 4.67
C PRO A 17 -13.06 4.99 3.27
N GLY A 18 -12.17 4.82 2.30
CA GLY A 18 -12.42 5.34 0.94
C GLY A 18 -11.96 6.79 0.74
N ASP A 19 -11.87 7.59 1.80
CA ASP A 19 -11.58 9.02 1.71
C ASP A 19 -10.11 9.32 1.41
N LYS A 20 -9.85 10.54 0.93
CA LYS A 20 -8.51 11.05 0.61
C LYS A 20 -8.28 12.38 1.30
N TYR A 21 -7.06 12.57 1.81
CA TYR A 21 -6.61 13.80 2.44
C TYR A 21 -5.34 14.27 1.74
N GLU A 22 -5.41 15.42 1.08
CA GLU A 22 -4.25 16.05 0.46
C GLU A 22 -3.49 16.86 1.51
N LEU A 23 -2.31 16.36 1.88
CA LEU A 23 -1.44 17.01 2.87
C LEU A 23 -0.67 18.16 2.24
N HIS A 24 -0.12 17.91 1.06
CA HIS A 24 0.64 18.87 0.28
C HIS A 24 0.20 18.81 -1.16
N THR A 25 -0.12 19.96 -1.73
CA THR A 25 -0.37 20.10 -3.16
C THR A 25 0.94 20.04 -3.92
N ALA A 26 0.87 19.57 -5.16
CA ALA A 26 2.05 19.52 -6.02
C ALA A 26 2.52 20.93 -6.35
N THR A 27 3.84 21.12 -6.33
CA THR A 27 4.52 22.31 -6.84
C THR A 27 5.46 21.89 -7.99
N PRO A 28 6.01 22.83 -8.77
CA PRO A 28 6.92 22.47 -9.87
C PRO A 28 8.15 21.64 -9.44
N THR A 29 8.55 21.74 -8.17
CA THR A 29 9.74 21.07 -7.62
C THR A 29 9.40 19.97 -6.62
N THR A 30 8.15 19.85 -6.18
CA THR A 30 7.74 18.91 -5.12
C THR A 30 6.45 18.19 -5.50
N PRO A 31 6.40 16.86 -5.48
CA PRO A 31 5.17 16.12 -5.76
C PRO A 31 4.13 16.33 -4.65
N SER A 32 2.86 16.09 -4.98
CA SER A 32 1.81 16.10 -3.97
C SER A 32 1.92 14.90 -3.03
N VAL A 33 1.43 15.10 -1.81
CA VAL A 33 1.31 14.05 -0.80
C VAL A 33 -0.16 13.89 -0.48
N VAL A 34 -0.73 12.74 -0.85
CA VAL A 34 -2.13 12.39 -0.60
C VAL A 34 -2.17 11.13 0.25
N ILE A 35 -2.96 11.17 1.32
CA ILE A 35 -3.17 10.06 2.23
C ILE A 35 -4.54 9.48 1.93
N HIS A 36 -4.60 8.16 1.83
CA HIS A 36 -5.83 7.40 1.67
C HIS A 36 -5.84 6.29 2.72
N VAL A 37 -6.95 6.13 3.42
CA VAL A 37 -7.18 4.95 4.26
C VAL A 37 -7.89 3.94 3.39
N CYS A 38 -7.23 2.81 3.13
CA CYS A 38 -7.87 1.70 2.44
C CYS A 38 -9.11 1.28 3.22
N ASP A 39 -10.21 1.05 2.51
CA ASP A 39 -11.26 0.23 3.07
C ASP A 39 -10.67 -1.18 3.20
N ASP A 40 -10.55 -1.68 4.43
CA ASP A 40 -10.35 -3.10 4.63
C ASP A 40 -11.65 -3.76 4.18
N GLU A 41 -11.80 -3.99 2.87
CA GLU A 41 -12.63 -5.07 2.35
C GLU A 41 -12.01 -6.35 2.91
N ARG A 42 -12.33 -6.64 4.17
CA ARG A 42 -12.32 -7.99 4.72
C ARG A 42 -13.36 -8.77 3.92
N GLY A 43 -13.07 -9.02 2.65
CA GLY A 43 -13.34 -10.32 2.09
C GLY A 43 -12.59 -11.27 3.00
N ASP A 44 -13.37 -11.93 3.87
CA ASP A 44 -12.95 -13.03 4.72
C ASP A 44 -11.80 -13.78 4.06
N SER A 45 -10.57 -13.48 4.49
CA SER A 45 -9.40 -14.27 4.12
C SER A 45 -9.35 -15.56 4.97
N SER A 46 -10.50 -15.95 5.51
CA SER A 46 -10.75 -17.13 6.31
C SER A 46 -12.12 -17.70 5.94
N ALA A 47 -12.08 -18.80 5.18
CA ALA A 47 -13.15 -19.76 4.88
C ALA A 47 -13.73 -19.70 3.44
N PRO A 48 -14.12 -20.88 2.91
CA PRO A 48 -13.97 -21.21 1.49
C PRO A 48 -15.09 -20.63 0.61
N ASP A 49 -14.67 -20.32 -0.61
CA ASP A 49 -15.43 -20.08 -1.82
C ASP A 49 -16.54 -21.13 -1.99
N ASP A 50 -17.80 -20.77 -1.75
CA ASP A 50 -18.98 -21.47 -2.27
C ASP A 50 -20.21 -20.56 -2.08
N SER A 51 -20.33 -19.52 -2.90
CA SER A 51 -21.61 -18.87 -3.20
C SER A 51 -21.48 -18.08 -4.51
N ASP A 52 -21.99 -18.72 -5.56
CA ASP A 52 -22.40 -18.18 -6.85
C ASP A 52 -22.69 -16.67 -6.87
N GLN A 53 -21.75 -15.87 -7.39
CA GLN A 53 -22.09 -14.77 -8.31
C GLN A 53 -20.84 -14.18 -8.98
N ASP A 54 -21.00 -13.85 -10.26
CA ASP A 54 -20.03 -13.26 -11.19
C ASP A 54 -19.02 -14.22 -11.84
N ASP A 55 -19.46 -14.73 -12.99
CA ASP A 55 -18.74 -15.42 -14.07
C ASP A 55 -17.70 -14.49 -14.74
N LYS A 56 -16.78 -13.96 -13.93
CA LYS A 56 -15.63 -13.21 -14.42
C LYS A 56 -14.39 -13.94 -13.95
N PRO A 57 -13.55 -14.49 -14.86
CA PRO A 57 -12.33 -15.16 -14.46
C PRO A 57 -11.48 -14.16 -13.68
N ARG A 58 -11.39 -14.36 -12.36
CA ARG A 58 -10.50 -13.60 -11.50
C ARG A 58 -9.10 -13.71 -12.11
N PRO A 59 -8.40 -12.60 -12.41
CA PRO A 59 -7.08 -12.68 -13.00
C PRO A 59 -6.20 -13.54 -12.09
N LEU A 60 -5.67 -14.63 -12.64
CA LEU A 60 -4.82 -15.55 -11.90
C LEU A 60 -3.66 -14.73 -11.31
N ARG A 61 -3.59 -14.69 -9.97
CA ARG A 61 -2.52 -13.98 -9.27
C ARG A 61 -1.19 -14.52 -9.80
N PRO A 62 -0.29 -13.66 -10.32
CA PRO A 62 1.00 -14.11 -10.81
C PRO A 62 1.74 -14.88 -9.71
N LYS A 63 2.26 -16.07 -10.02
CA LYS A 63 3.10 -16.82 -9.08
C LYS A 63 4.46 -16.12 -8.98
N ILE A 64 4.79 -15.61 -7.80
CA ILE A 64 6.13 -15.10 -7.50
C ILE A 64 7.03 -16.30 -7.21
N ILE A 65 8.05 -16.51 -8.04
CA ILE A 65 9.06 -17.55 -7.82
C ILE A 65 10.08 -16.99 -6.84
N GLN A 66 10.27 -17.67 -5.70
CA GLN A 66 11.32 -17.30 -4.75
C GLN A 66 12.70 -17.50 -5.39
N THR A 67 13.46 -16.42 -5.51
CA THR A 67 14.84 -16.45 -6.02
C THR A 67 15.84 -16.50 -4.87
N ARG A 68 17.05 -17.03 -5.14
CA ARG A 68 18.17 -16.90 -4.20
C ARG A 68 18.61 -15.43 -4.15
N ARG A 69 18.92 -14.94 -2.95
CA ARG A 69 19.58 -13.63 -2.77
C ARG A 69 20.96 -13.65 -3.45
N PRO A 70 21.31 -12.64 -4.27
CA PRO A 70 22.68 -12.50 -4.79
C PRO A 70 23.71 -12.40 -3.66
N ASP A 71 24.90 -12.95 -3.88
CA ASP A 71 26.01 -12.78 -2.94
C ASP A 71 26.47 -11.32 -2.92
N PHE A 72 26.73 -10.78 -1.73
CA PHE A 72 27.24 -9.42 -1.57
C PHE A 72 28.75 -9.39 -1.86
N THR A 73 29.16 -8.74 -2.94
CA THR A 73 30.56 -8.34 -3.13
C THR A 73 30.76 -6.92 -2.60
N PRO A 74 31.48 -6.70 -1.49
CA PRO A 74 31.83 -5.35 -1.06
C PRO A 74 32.63 -4.68 -2.20
N GLY A 75 32.20 -3.48 -2.59
CA GLY A 75 32.90 -2.69 -3.59
C GLY A 75 34.32 -2.39 -3.11
N VAL A 76 35.29 -2.61 -4.00
CA VAL A 76 36.64 -2.09 -3.82
C VAL A 76 36.53 -0.57 -3.92
N GLU A 77 36.68 0.12 -2.80
CA GLU A 77 36.82 1.58 -2.80
C GLU A 77 38.16 1.92 -3.47
N GLN A 78 38.12 2.76 -4.52
CA GLN A 78 39.27 3.45 -5.12
C GLN A 78 39.20 4.93 -4.78
#